data_AF-A0A834XZ88-F1
#
_entry.id   AF-A0A834XZ88-F1
#
_cell.length_a   1.000
_cell.length_b   1.000
_cell.length_c   1.000
_cell.angle_alpha   90.00
_cell.angle_beta   90.00
_cell.angle_gamma   90.00
#
_symmetry.space_group_name_H-M   'P 1'
#
loop_
_entity.id
_entity.type
_entity.pdbx_description
1 polymer ?
#
loop_
_entity_poly.entity_id
_entity_poly.type
_entity_poly.pdbx_seq_one_letter_code
_entity_poly.pdbx_strand_id
1 'polypeptide(L)'
;MKTSYLKNQLKILPLLWVKDCKIFVGIISIIISNVVSFTWNFCDLLIILVSIGLAERYKNLNKVVRFKISNNLTERINWQKIRNYYVIMNELVKEADNIVSPLIFISCCMNVYWICVQTSEGIRLVTTESKISIYYFFSLFFLICRTTALVLSAAKIDDESNYALSIFTRCHPSVFIIEVIWIQQQLSVDKVSFTAMKFFPITRKFILTVRIHIYIYILLTIYLTFLSN
;
A
#
# COMPACT_ATOMS: atom_id res chain seq x y z
N MET A 1 -11.53 -10.49 -68.56
CA MET A 1 -11.20 -11.34 -67.39
C MET A 1 -10.20 -10.69 -66.42
N LYS A 2 -9.11 -10.04 -66.89
CA LYS A 2 -8.10 -9.33 -66.05
C LYS A 2 -8.62 -8.14 -65.21
N THR A 3 -9.64 -7.42 -65.69
CA THR A 3 -10.19 -6.22 -65.03
C THR A 3 -11.06 -6.51 -63.80
N SER A 4 -11.60 -7.72 -63.69
CA SER A 4 -12.38 -8.19 -62.53
C SER A 4 -11.47 -8.52 -61.33
N TYR A 5 -10.33 -9.17 -61.59
CA TYR A 5 -9.35 -9.55 -60.56
C TYR A 5 -8.68 -8.34 -59.87
N LEU A 6 -8.32 -7.31 -60.64
CA LEU A 6 -7.73 -6.08 -60.10
C LEU A 6 -8.72 -5.28 -59.24
N LYS A 7 -10.01 -5.22 -59.62
CA LYS A 7 -11.07 -4.58 -58.82
C LYS A 7 -11.33 -5.28 -57.49
N ASN A 8 -11.22 -6.61 -57.46
CA ASN A 8 -11.35 -7.37 -56.21
C ASN A 8 -10.13 -7.17 -55.30
N GLN A 9 -8.91 -7.14 -55.83
CA GLN A 9 -7.72 -6.82 -55.01
C GLN A 9 -7.76 -5.42 -54.41
N LEU A 10 -8.23 -4.41 -55.17
CA LEU A 10 -8.41 -3.04 -54.67
C LEU A 10 -9.48 -2.90 -53.58
N LYS A 11 -10.50 -3.77 -53.55
CA LYS A 11 -11.50 -3.82 -52.46
C LYS A 11 -10.98 -4.51 -51.19
N ILE A 12 -10.04 -5.44 -51.33
CA ILE A 12 -9.46 -6.21 -50.22
C ILE A 12 -8.36 -5.41 -49.50
N LEU A 13 -7.62 -4.57 -50.23
CA LEU A 13 -6.52 -3.75 -49.72
C LEU A 13 -6.90 -2.84 -48.52
N PRO A 14 -7.99 -2.03 -48.55
CA PRO A 14 -8.40 -1.23 -47.39
C PRO A 14 -8.90 -2.09 -46.23
N LEU A 15 -9.42 -3.29 -46.50
CA LEU A 15 -9.90 -4.22 -45.47
C LEU A 15 -8.75 -4.93 -44.75
N LEU A 16 -7.66 -5.24 -45.48
CA LEU A 16 -6.39 -5.70 -44.91
C LEU A 16 -5.75 -4.58 -44.09
N TRP A 17 -5.61 -3.37 -44.63
CA TRP A 17 -5.06 -2.21 -43.91
C TRP A 17 -5.80 -1.90 -42.60
N VAL A 18 -7.13 -1.96 -42.59
CA VAL A 18 -7.92 -1.76 -41.36
C VAL A 18 -7.73 -2.91 -40.37
N LYS A 19 -7.56 -4.16 -40.83
CA LYS A 19 -7.25 -5.30 -39.95
C LYS A 19 -5.83 -5.21 -39.38
N ASP A 20 -4.85 -4.84 -40.20
CA ASP A 20 -3.46 -4.70 -39.79
C ASP A 20 -3.29 -3.55 -38.80
N CYS A 21 -3.96 -2.40 -39.02
CA CYS A 21 -4.03 -1.32 -38.04
C CYS A 21 -4.67 -1.76 -36.71
N LYS A 22 -5.74 -2.57 -36.73
CA LYS A 22 -6.37 -3.08 -35.50
C LYS A 22 -5.46 -4.04 -34.74
N ILE A 23 -4.72 -4.90 -35.45
CA ILE A 23 -3.73 -5.80 -34.84
C ILE A 23 -2.59 -5.00 -34.21
N PHE A 24 -2.06 -4.01 -34.94
CA PHE A 24 -0.99 -3.15 -34.45
C PHE A 24 -1.41 -2.36 -33.20
N VAL A 25 -2.60 -1.75 -33.21
CA VAL A 25 -3.16 -1.07 -32.04
C VAL A 25 -3.37 -2.05 -30.88
N GLY A 26 -3.83 -3.28 -31.16
CA GLY A 26 -3.97 -4.33 -30.15
C GLY A 26 -2.63 -4.70 -29.48
N ILE A 27 -1.58 -4.88 -30.28
CA ILE A 27 -0.23 -5.18 -29.76
C ILE A 27 0.28 -4.03 -28.90
N ILE A 28 0.14 -2.78 -29.36
CA ILE A 28 0.53 -1.59 -28.57
C ILE A 28 -0.25 -1.54 -27.26
N SER A 29 -1.56 -1.77 -27.28
CA SER A 29 -2.40 -1.78 -26.07
C SER A 29 -1.92 -2.82 -25.07
N ILE A 30 -1.58 -4.04 -25.53
CA ILE A 30 -1.08 -5.11 -24.64
C ILE A 30 0.26 -4.69 -24.01
N ILE A 31 1.17 -4.09 -24.78
CA ILE A 31 2.46 -3.62 -24.25
C ILE A 31 2.24 -2.55 -23.18
N ILE A 32 1.40 -1.55 -23.47
CA ILE A 32 1.09 -0.48 -22.51
C ILE A 32 0.45 -1.05 -21.24
N SER A 33 -0.54 -1.94 -21.37
CA SER A 33 -1.19 -2.57 -20.21
C SER A 33 -0.20 -3.35 -19.35
N ASN A 34 0.77 -4.06 -19.95
CA ASN A 34 1.81 -4.76 -19.21
C ASN A 34 2.75 -3.79 -18.48
N VAL A 35 3.19 -2.70 -19.14
CA VAL A 35 4.03 -1.67 -18.52
C VAL A 35 3.31 -1.03 -17.34
N VAL A 36 2.05 -0.62 -17.52
CA VAL A 36 1.24 -0.03 -16.45
C VAL A 36 1.06 -0.99 -15.28
N SER A 37 0.78 -2.26 -15.56
CA SER A 37 0.64 -3.30 -14.53
C SER A 37 1.95 -3.50 -13.78
N PHE A 38 3.08 -3.53 -14.49
CA PHE A 38 4.40 -3.66 -13.89
C PHE A 38 4.75 -2.43 -13.01
N THR A 39 4.53 -1.21 -13.53
CA THR A 39 4.77 0.03 -12.78
C THR A 39 3.95 0.07 -11.50
N TRP A 40 2.67 -0.32 -11.54
CA TRP A 40 1.83 -0.38 -10.35
C TRP A 40 2.36 -1.38 -9.31
N ASN A 41 2.74 -2.59 -9.74
CA ASN A 41 3.37 -3.58 -8.85
C ASN A 41 4.67 -3.04 -8.22
N PHE A 42 5.48 -2.36 -9.03
CA PHE A 42 6.74 -1.78 -8.57
C PHE A 42 6.51 -0.65 -7.56
N CYS A 43 5.53 0.22 -7.80
CA CYS A 43 5.15 1.28 -6.85
C CYS A 43 4.73 0.69 -5.50
N ASP A 44 3.90 -0.36 -5.51
CA ASP A 44 3.47 -1.04 -4.28
C ASP A 44 4.67 -1.59 -3.49
N LEU A 45 5.60 -2.27 -4.18
CA LEU A 45 6.82 -2.80 -3.57
C LEU A 45 7.74 -1.71 -3.03
N LEU A 46 7.89 -0.61 -3.75
CA LEU A 46 8.71 0.53 -3.30
C LEU A 46 8.14 1.14 -2.02
N ILE A 47 6.82 1.34 -1.95
CA ILE A 47 6.14 1.82 -0.74
C ILE A 47 6.39 0.86 0.42
N ILE A 48 6.23 -0.46 0.20
CA ILE A 48 6.49 -1.49 1.21
C ILE A 48 7.93 -1.39 1.74
N LEU A 49 8.93 -1.34 0.84
CA LEU A 49 10.34 -1.34 1.22
C LEU A 49 10.73 -0.08 2.01
N VAL A 50 10.30 1.10 1.55
CA VAL A 50 10.52 2.35 2.28
C VAL A 50 9.87 2.28 3.66
N SER A 51 8.64 1.78 3.74
CA SER A 51 7.91 1.69 4.99
C SER A 51 8.59 0.75 6.00
N ILE A 52 9.01 -0.44 5.54
CA ILE A 52 9.75 -1.41 6.36
C ILE A 52 11.08 -0.81 6.82
N GLY A 53 11.81 -0.15 5.92
CA GLY A 53 13.10 0.48 6.24
C GLY A 53 12.99 1.50 7.35
N LEU A 54 12.01 2.40 7.28
CA LEU A 54 11.75 3.41 8.31
C LEU A 54 11.26 2.78 9.62
N ALA A 55 10.34 1.83 9.54
CA ALA A 55 9.80 1.15 10.71
C ALA A 55 10.88 0.37 11.48
N GLU A 56 11.76 -0.37 10.78
CA GLU A 56 12.85 -1.10 11.44
C GLU A 56 13.91 -0.15 12.03
N ARG A 57 14.15 1.02 11.43
CA ARG A 57 15.01 2.05 12.02
C ARG A 57 14.42 2.60 13.32
N TYR A 58 13.13 2.90 13.34
CA TYR A 58 12.40 3.30 14.56
C TYR A 58 12.46 2.23 15.64
N LYS A 59 12.14 0.99 15.26
CA LYS A 59 12.15 -0.17 16.15
C LYS A 59 13.52 -0.42 16.76
N ASN A 60 14.60 -0.24 15.99
CA ASN A 60 15.96 -0.38 16.50
C ASN A 60 16.31 0.73 17.51
N LEU A 61 15.92 1.98 17.24
CA LEU A 61 16.07 3.07 18.20
C LEU A 61 15.32 2.75 19.50
N ASN A 62 14.05 2.35 19.38
CA ASN A 62 13.20 1.96 20.52
C ASN A 62 13.81 0.80 21.33
N LYS A 63 14.36 -0.23 20.68
CA LYS A 63 15.05 -1.35 21.34
C LYS A 63 16.25 -0.87 22.17
N VAL A 64 17.10 -0.01 21.59
CA VAL A 64 18.28 0.52 22.29
C VAL A 64 17.87 1.32 23.52
N VAL A 65 16.87 2.19 23.38
CA VAL A 65 16.35 3.01 24.49
C VAL A 65 15.74 2.12 25.58
N ARG A 66 14.86 1.20 25.20
CA ARG A 66 14.22 0.26 26.13
C ARG A 66 15.22 -0.58 26.90
N PHE A 67 16.25 -1.11 26.22
CA PHE A 67 17.30 -1.92 26.85
C PHE A 67 18.10 -1.13 27.89
N LYS A 68 18.42 0.14 27.61
CA LYS A 68 19.15 0.99 28.56
C LYS A 68 18.31 1.34 29.78
N ILE A 69 17.02 1.64 29.58
CA ILE A 69 16.07 1.93 30.66
C ILE A 69 15.85 0.69 31.53
N SER A 70 15.62 -0.49 30.95
CA SER A 70 15.32 -1.71 31.71
C SER A 70 16.48 -2.19 32.59
N ASN A 71 17.72 -1.88 32.20
CA ASN A 71 18.92 -2.27 32.94
C ASN A 71 19.40 -1.20 33.93
N ASN A 72 18.60 -0.17 34.23
CA ASN A 72 18.96 0.97 35.09
C ASN A 72 20.27 1.66 34.68
N LEU A 73 20.64 1.62 33.38
CA LEU A 73 21.85 2.28 32.85
C LEU A 73 21.61 3.77 32.57
N THR A 74 20.62 4.35 33.21
CA THR A 74 20.06 5.68 32.98
C THR A 74 21.09 6.80 33.09
N GLU A 75 22.00 6.70 34.04
CA GLU A 75 23.08 7.68 34.26
C GLU A 75 24.10 7.70 33.11
N ARG A 76 24.22 6.61 32.34
CA ARG A 76 25.11 6.52 31.17
C ARG A 76 24.40 6.94 29.88
N ILE A 77 23.15 7.37 29.95
CA ILE A 77 22.36 7.76 28.79
C ILE A 77 22.58 9.24 28.49
N ASN A 78 23.09 9.52 27.30
CA ASN A 78 23.02 10.88 26.75
C ASN A 78 21.61 11.12 26.17
N TRP A 79 20.73 11.69 26.99
CA TRP A 79 19.33 11.95 26.64
C TRP A 79 19.16 12.99 25.54
N GLN A 80 20.04 13.99 25.49
CA GLN A 80 20.06 14.97 24.40
C GLN A 80 20.31 14.28 23.05
N LYS A 81 21.25 13.33 23.03
CA LYS A 81 21.55 12.53 21.84
C LYS A 81 20.38 11.64 21.43
N ILE A 82 19.66 11.03 22.38
CA ILE A 82 18.44 10.26 22.10
C ILE A 82 17.34 11.15 21.52
N ARG A 83 17.09 12.32 22.13
CA ARG A 83 16.11 13.28 21.62
C ARG A 83 16.44 13.66 20.18
N ASN A 84 17.71 13.97 19.89
CA ASN A 84 18.15 14.30 18.54
C ASN A 84 17.91 13.14 17.55
N TYR A 85 18.12 11.89 17.96
CA TYR A 85 17.78 10.74 17.10
C TYR A 85 16.28 10.64 16.81
N TYR A 86 15.41 10.88 17.79
CA TYR A 86 13.96 10.89 17.55
C TYR A 86 13.51 12.06 16.67
N VAL A 87 14.13 13.25 16.83
CA VAL A 87 13.89 14.41 15.95
C VAL A 87 14.22 14.05 14.50
N ILE A 88 15.45 13.57 14.26
CA ILE A 88 15.93 13.19 12.92
C ILE A 88 15.05 12.09 12.32
N MET A 89 14.61 11.12 13.12
CA MET A 89 13.72 10.06 12.65
C MET A 89 12.33 10.59 12.28
N ASN A 90 11.75 11.51 13.07
CA ASN A 90 10.48 12.16 12.76
C ASN A 90 10.58 12.96 11.46
N GLU A 91 11.65 13.74 11.29
CA GLU A 91 11.92 14.53 10.07
C GLU A 91 12.08 13.63 8.85
N LEU A 92 12.83 12.53 8.97
CA LEU A 92 13.01 11.56 7.89
C LEU A 92 11.69 10.92 7.45
N VAL A 93 10.80 10.57 8.39
CA VAL A 93 9.48 10.03 8.07
C VAL A 93 8.62 11.06 7.37
N LYS A 94 8.64 12.32 7.81
CA LYS A 94 7.89 13.42 7.16
C LYS A 94 8.37 13.68 5.73
N GLU A 95 9.68 13.65 5.52
CA GLU A 95 10.25 13.84 4.19
C GLU A 95 9.91 12.67 3.26
N ALA A 96 10.03 11.44 3.76
CA ALA A 96 9.60 10.26 3.02
C ALA A 96 8.10 10.29 2.71
N ASP A 97 7.26 10.74 3.65
CA ASP A 97 5.82 10.90 3.42
C ASP A 97 5.57 11.91 2.30
N ASN A 98 6.19 13.09 2.31
CA ASN A 98 5.99 14.09 1.25
C ASN A 98 6.25 13.55 -0.16
N ILE A 99 7.24 12.66 -0.31
CA ILE A 99 7.60 12.04 -1.59
C ILE A 99 6.65 10.88 -1.94
N VAL A 100 6.35 10.01 -0.98
CA VAL A 100 5.66 8.74 -1.22
C VAL A 100 4.13 8.87 -1.10
N SER A 101 3.63 9.93 -0.47
CA SER A 101 2.21 10.16 -0.18
C SER A 101 1.29 10.15 -1.42
N PRO A 102 1.66 10.76 -2.57
CA PRO A 102 0.87 10.63 -3.81
C PRO A 102 0.88 9.20 -4.37
N LEU A 103 2.00 8.49 -4.24
CA LEU A 103 2.13 7.10 -4.68
C LEU A 103 1.25 6.18 -3.83
N ILE A 104 1.20 6.40 -2.51
CA ILE A 104 0.31 5.67 -1.59
C ILE A 104 -1.14 5.88 -1.99
N PHE A 105 -1.55 7.13 -2.25
CA PHE A 105 -2.92 7.42 -2.65
C PHE A 105 -3.32 6.67 -3.93
N ILE A 106 -2.53 6.80 -5.00
CA ILE A 106 -2.79 6.13 -6.28
C ILE A 106 -2.78 4.61 -6.11
N SER A 107 -1.81 4.07 -5.36
CA SER A 107 -1.71 2.64 -5.06
C SER A 107 -2.95 2.14 -4.32
N CYS A 108 -3.42 2.84 -3.29
CA CYS A 108 -4.62 2.47 -2.55
C CYS A 108 -5.86 2.46 -3.47
N CYS A 109 -6.05 3.49 -4.30
CA CYS A 109 -7.15 3.54 -5.25
C CYS A 109 -7.11 2.36 -6.24
N MET A 110 -5.93 2.09 -6.82
CA MET A 110 -5.76 1.00 -7.78
C MET A 110 -5.98 -0.37 -7.13
N ASN A 111 -5.45 -0.60 -5.93
CA ASN A 111 -5.64 -1.84 -5.19
C ASN A 111 -7.11 -2.08 -4.86
N VAL A 112 -7.83 -1.07 -4.36
CA VAL A 112 -9.29 -1.19 -4.08
C VAL A 112 -10.06 -1.46 -5.36
N TYR A 113 -9.81 -0.70 -6.43
CA TYR A 113 -10.46 -0.88 -7.73
C TYR A 113 -10.30 -2.31 -8.25
N TRP A 114 -9.05 -2.80 -8.32
CA TRP A 114 -8.77 -4.14 -8.82
C TRP A 114 -9.32 -5.25 -7.92
N ILE A 115 -9.33 -5.08 -6.60
CA ILE A 115 -9.99 -6.04 -5.68
C ILE A 115 -11.49 -6.08 -5.95
N CYS A 116 -12.16 -4.94 -6.12
CA CYS A 116 -13.59 -4.88 -6.39
C CYS A 116 -13.96 -5.53 -7.72
N VAL A 117 -13.25 -5.19 -8.79
CA VAL A 117 -13.42 -5.81 -10.12
C VAL A 117 -13.11 -7.30 -10.05
N GLN A 118 -12.02 -7.68 -9.40
CA GLN A 118 -11.68 -9.09 -9.31
C GLN A 118 -12.69 -9.87 -8.46
N THR A 119 -13.32 -9.27 -7.46
CA THR A 119 -14.31 -10.00 -6.67
C THR A 119 -15.61 -10.17 -7.44
N SER A 120 -16.08 -9.15 -8.17
CA SER A 120 -17.33 -9.23 -8.94
C SER A 120 -17.25 -10.26 -10.07
N GLU A 121 -16.17 -10.26 -10.84
CA GLU A 121 -16.01 -11.21 -11.94
C GLU A 121 -15.76 -12.63 -11.40
N GLY A 122 -15.13 -12.77 -10.23
CA GLY A 122 -14.95 -14.05 -9.54
C GLY A 122 -16.27 -14.69 -9.14
N ILE A 123 -17.19 -13.90 -8.58
CA ILE A 123 -18.56 -14.35 -8.26
C ILE A 123 -19.27 -14.85 -9.52
N ARG A 124 -19.16 -14.13 -10.65
CA ARG A 124 -19.77 -14.56 -11.92
C ARG A 124 -19.16 -15.87 -12.42
N LEU A 125 -17.84 -16.02 -12.41
CA LEU A 125 -17.15 -17.21 -12.95
C LEU A 125 -17.48 -18.49 -12.18
N VAL A 126 -17.67 -18.40 -10.85
CA VAL A 126 -18.12 -19.54 -10.03
C VAL A 126 -19.47 -20.09 -10.50
N THR A 127 -20.34 -19.25 -11.06
CA THR A 127 -21.67 -19.68 -11.53
C THR A 127 -21.67 -20.29 -12.94
N THR A 128 -20.62 -20.08 -13.75
CA THR A 128 -20.66 -20.40 -15.20
C THR A 128 -19.60 -21.41 -15.66
N GLU A 129 -18.35 -21.41 -15.14
CA GLU A 129 -17.22 -22.17 -15.71
C GLU A 129 -16.20 -22.61 -14.63
N SER A 130 -16.05 -23.91 -14.36
CA SER A 130 -15.29 -24.42 -13.18
C SER A 130 -13.75 -24.44 -13.33
N LYS A 131 -13.19 -24.48 -14.55
CA LYS A 131 -11.74 -24.65 -14.78
C LYS A 131 -10.92 -23.35 -14.81
N ILE A 132 -11.53 -22.20 -15.10
CA ILE A 132 -10.88 -20.87 -15.11
C ILE A 132 -10.71 -20.31 -13.68
N SER A 133 -11.43 -20.91 -12.72
CA SER A 133 -11.57 -20.48 -11.33
C SER A 133 -10.25 -20.38 -10.55
N ILE A 134 -9.33 -21.36 -10.65
CA ILE A 134 -8.15 -21.42 -9.77
C ILE A 134 -7.14 -20.29 -10.01
N TYR A 135 -6.82 -19.98 -11.27
CA TYR A 135 -5.90 -18.89 -11.61
C TYR A 135 -6.44 -17.54 -11.12
N TYR A 136 -7.76 -17.39 -11.27
CA TYR A 136 -8.48 -16.21 -10.90
C TYR A 136 -8.45 -15.96 -9.38
N PHE A 137 -8.81 -16.98 -8.58
CA PHE A 137 -8.75 -16.89 -7.13
C PHE A 137 -7.32 -16.72 -6.61
N PHE A 138 -6.33 -17.34 -7.27
CA PHE A 138 -4.92 -17.13 -6.93
C PHE A 138 -4.50 -15.67 -7.16
N SER A 139 -4.86 -15.06 -8.30
CA SER A 139 -4.62 -13.64 -8.58
C SER A 139 -5.25 -12.73 -7.52
N LEU A 140 -6.53 -12.98 -7.19
CA LEU A 140 -7.24 -12.20 -6.18
C LEU A 140 -6.57 -12.31 -4.80
N PHE A 141 -6.22 -13.53 -4.38
CA PHE A 141 -5.53 -13.77 -3.12
C PHE A 141 -4.18 -13.04 -3.09
N PHE A 142 -3.39 -13.14 -4.15
CA PHE A 142 -2.11 -12.45 -4.28
C PHE A 142 -2.28 -10.93 -4.16
N LEU A 143 -3.28 -10.35 -4.84
CA LEU A 143 -3.57 -8.92 -4.78
C LEU A 143 -3.97 -8.46 -3.37
N ILE A 144 -4.82 -9.24 -2.68
CA ILE A 144 -5.23 -8.95 -1.29
C ILE A 144 -4.03 -9.02 -0.35
N CYS A 145 -3.20 -10.05 -0.47
CA CYS A 145 -1.98 -10.21 0.33
C CYS A 145 -1.02 -9.04 0.12
N ARG A 146 -0.77 -8.65 -1.13
CA ARG A 146 0.11 -7.52 -1.48
C ARG A 146 -0.42 -6.19 -0.92
N THR A 147 -1.70 -5.92 -1.13
CA THR A 147 -2.35 -4.71 -0.59
C THR A 147 -2.28 -4.67 0.92
N THR A 148 -2.54 -5.80 1.59
CA THR A 148 -2.47 -5.91 3.05
C THR A 148 -1.04 -5.69 3.54
N ALA A 149 -0.04 -6.25 2.86
CA ALA A 149 1.38 -6.07 3.18
C ALA A 149 1.81 -4.60 3.04
N LEU A 150 1.34 -3.90 2.01
CA LEU A 150 1.56 -2.46 1.82
C LEU A 150 1.02 -1.66 2.98
N VAL A 151 -0.28 -1.83 3.29
CA VAL A 151 -0.92 -1.02 4.33
C VAL A 151 -0.39 -1.37 5.71
N LEU A 152 -0.10 -2.64 6.01
CA LEU A 152 0.53 -3.05 7.27
C LEU A 152 1.95 -2.51 7.43
N SER A 153 2.75 -2.53 6.35
CA SER A 153 4.11 -1.99 6.38
C SER A 153 4.09 -0.50 6.66
N ALA A 154 3.20 0.25 6.00
CA ALA A 154 3.03 1.68 6.24
C ALA A 154 2.53 1.97 7.66
N ALA A 155 1.53 1.22 8.14
CA ALA A 155 0.98 1.38 9.49
C ALA A 155 2.00 1.04 10.60
N LYS A 156 2.98 0.17 10.32
CA LYS A 156 4.07 -0.16 11.25
C LYS A 156 4.85 1.08 11.70
N ILE A 157 4.98 2.09 10.85
CA ILE A 157 5.68 3.33 11.19
C ILE A 157 4.96 4.06 12.33
N ASP A 158 3.63 4.20 12.22
CA ASP A 158 2.78 4.79 13.26
C ASP A 158 2.80 3.95 14.56
N ASP A 159 2.80 2.61 14.44
CA ASP A 159 2.92 1.74 15.62
C ASP A 159 4.23 1.98 16.37
N GLU A 160 5.36 1.99 15.67
CA GLU A 160 6.69 2.12 16.28
C GLU A 160 6.98 3.55 16.78
N SER A 161 6.43 4.57 16.12
CA SER A 161 6.52 5.96 16.60
C SER A 161 5.75 6.16 17.90
N ASN A 162 4.51 5.64 17.98
CA ASN A 162 3.71 5.68 19.20
C ASN A 162 4.28 4.73 20.29
N TYR A 163 4.94 3.64 19.91
CA TYR A 163 5.61 2.76 20.87
C TYR A 163 6.72 3.50 21.62
N ALA A 164 7.44 4.41 20.96
CA ALA A 164 8.45 5.25 21.63
C ALA A 164 7.84 6.01 22.82
N LEU A 165 6.70 6.66 22.62
CA LEU A 165 5.98 7.36 23.70
C LEU A 165 5.59 6.41 24.86
N SER A 166 5.18 5.18 24.53
CA SER A 166 4.84 4.17 25.54
C SER A 166 6.03 3.74 26.40
N ILE A 167 7.27 3.80 25.88
CA ILE A 167 8.48 3.51 26.65
C ILE A 167 8.70 4.59 27.71
N PHE A 168 8.62 5.86 27.31
CA PHE A 168 8.88 6.99 28.20
C PHE A 168 7.78 7.19 29.26
N THR A 169 6.52 6.97 28.89
CA THR A 169 5.39 7.09 29.83
C THR A 169 5.38 6.01 30.92
N ARG A 170 6.05 4.88 30.69
CA ARG A 170 6.17 3.76 31.65
C ARG A 170 7.48 3.78 32.46
N CYS A 171 8.30 4.80 32.31
CA CYS A 171 9.54 4.92 33.08
C CYS A 171 9.27 5.16 34.56
N HIS A 172 10.10 4.59 35.43
CA HIS A 172 10.01 4.78 36.87
C HIS A 172 10.33 6.26 37.23
N PRO A 173 9.70 6.85 38.28
CA PRO A 173 9.96 8.23 38.69
C PRO A 173 11.42 8.57 38.97
N SER A 174 12.24 7.57 39.32
CA SER A 174 13.69 7.73 39.54
C SER A 174 14.49 8.09 38.28
N VAL A 175 13.91 7.90 37.09
CA VAL A 175 14.50 8.23 35.78
C VAL A 175 13.95 9.55 35.22
N PHE A 176 13.01 10.18 35.92
CA PHE A 176 12.24 11.32 35.43
C PHE A 176 13.03 12.63 35.56
N ILE A 177 14.00 12.79 34.65
CA ILE A 177 14.74 14.04 34.47
C ILE A 177 14.02 14.94 33.45
N ILE A 178 14.38 16.22 33.43
CA ILE A 178 13.76 17.23 32.56
C ILE A 178 13.81 16.85 31.07
N GLU A 179 14.89 16.22 30.62
CA GLU A 179 15.05 15.78 29.22
C GLU A 179 14.06 14.68 28.83
N VAL A 180 13.74 13.76 29.73
CA VAL A 180 12.78 12.68 29.49
C VAL A 180 11.36 13.25 29.36
N ILE A 181 11.04 14.26 30.18
CA ILE A 181 9.77 14.99 30.11
C ILE A 181 9.62 15.67 28.75
N TRP A 182 10.67 16.36 28.28
CA TRP A 182 10.66 17.00 26.97
C TRP A 182 10.53 16.00 25.82
N ILE A 183 11.23 14.86 25.88
CA ILE A 183 11.09 13.80 24.89
C ILE A 183 9.64 13.29 24.86
N GLN A 184 9.03 13.04 26.02
CA GLN A 184 7.65 12.58 26.12
C GLN A 184 6.68 13.61 25.53
N GLN A 185 6.82 14.89 25.88
CA GLN A 185 6.00 15.97 25.31
C GLN A 185 6.15 16.04 23.80
N GLN A 186 7.40 16.02 23.30
CA GLN A 186 7.69 16.06 21.87
C GLN A 186 7.04 14.88 21.13
N LEU A 187 7.20 13.65 21.62
CA LEU A 187 6.60 12.45 21.00
C LEU A 187 5.06 12.46 21.07
N SER A 188 4.47 13.13 22.07
CA SER A 188 3.01 13.23 22.18
C SER A 188 2.39 14.21 21.18
N VAL A 189 3.12 15.29 20.87
CA VAL A 189 2.68 16.36 19.97
C VAL A 189 3.04 16.04 18.52
N ASP A 190 4.26 15.57 18.28
CA ASP A 190 4.80 15.35 16.95
C ASP A 190 4.54 13.92 16.45
N LYS A 191 3.27 13.63 16.17
CA LYS A 191 2.85 12.34 15.63
C LYS A 191 3.30 12.19 14.18
N VAL A 192 3.91 11.05 13.87
CA VAL A 192 4.40 10.73 12.53
C VAL A 192 3.77 9.43 12.03
N SER A 193 3.27 9.50 10.80
CA SER A 193 2.63 8.39 10.08
C SER A 193 2.69 8.70 8.59
N PHE A 194 2.70 7.67 7.75
CA PHE A 194 2.44 7.88 6.32
C PHE A 194 0.99 8.28 6.06
N THR A 195 0.79 9.13 5.06
CA THR A 195 -0.51 9.67 4.68
C THR A 195 -0.76 9.48 3.19
N ALA A 196 -2.02 9.33 2.80
CA ALA A 196 -2.43 9.33 1.40
C ALA A 196 -2.83 10.75 0.98
N MET A 197 -1.89 11.49 0.40
CA MET A 197 -1.98 12.93 0.08
C MET A 197 -2.55 13.80 1.22
N LYS A 198 -2.19 13.51 2.48
CA LYS A 198 -2.75 14.15 3.68
C LYS A 198 -4.28 14.03 3.86
N PHE A 199 -4.99 13.27 3.02
CA PHE A 199 -6.42 13.01 3.21
C PHE A 199 -6.68 12.12 4.44
N PHE A 200 -5.86 11.09 4.61
CA PHE A 200 -5.95 10.19 5.74
C PHE A 200 -4.59 9.55 6.08
N PRO A 201 -4.30 9.33 7.37
CA PRO A 201 -3.12 8.61 7.81
C PRO A 201 -3.31 7.09 7.68
N ILE A 202 -2.27 6.40 7.25
CA ILE A 202 -2.25 4.94 7.16
C ILE A 202 -1.91 4.37 8.53
N THR A 203 -2.94 3.91 9.25
CA THR A 203 -2.82 3.32 10.58
C THR A 203 -3.47 1.94 10.63
N ARG A 204 -3.24 1.16 11.69
CA ARG A 204 -3.97 -0.12 11.88
C ARG A 204 -5.49 0.06 11.90
N LYS A 205 -5.98 1.20 12.40
CA LYS A 205 -7.40 1.51 12.42
C LYS A 205 -7.96 1.66 11.00
N PHE A 206 -7.21 2.35 10.13
CA PHE A 206 -7.57 2.48 8.72
C PHE A 206 -7.71 1.11 8.03
N ILE A 207 -6.82 0.15 8.31
CA ILE A 207 -6.92 -1.22 7.78
C ILE A 207 -8.23 -1.88 8.17
N LEU A 208 -8.63 -1.78 9.45
CA LEU A 208 -9.90 -2.35 9.93
C LEU A 208 -11.08 -1.71 9.20
N THR A 209 -11.08 -0.38 9.05
CA THR A 209 -12.13 0.34 8.33
C THR A 209 -12.23 -0.13 6.87
N VAL A 210 -11.13 -0.19 6.12
CA VAL A 210 -11.14 -0.60 4.71
C VAL A 210 -11.60 -2.05 4.55
N ARG A 211 -11.16 -2.96 5.43
CA ARG A 211 -11.62 -4.37 5.42
C ARG A 211 -13.13 -4.50 5.59
N ILE A 212 -13.73 -3.70 6.48
CA ILE A 212 -15.18 -3.68 6.68
C ILE A 212 -15.90 -3.22 5.42
N HIS A 213 -15.43 -2.15 4.77
CA HIS A 213 -16.05 -1.63 3.55
C HIS A 213 -15.98 -2.63 2.39
N ILE A 214 -14.83 -3.32 2.22
CA ILE A 214 -14.68 -4.39 1.23
C ILE A 214 -15.66 -5.54 1.53
N TYR A 215 -15.75 -5.97 2.80
CA TYR A 215 -16.69 -7.03 3.19
C TYR A 215 -18.15 -6.66 2.89
N ILE A 216 -18.56 -5.44 3.22
CA ILE A 216 -19.90 -4.93 2.93
C ILE A 216 -20.17 -4.93 1.42
N TYR A 217 -19.21 -4.46 0.61
CA TYR A 217 -19.32 -4.47 -0.86
C TYR A 217 -19.52 -5.90 -1.41
N ILE A 218 -18.74 -6.85 -0.93
CA ILE A 218 -18.84 -8.25 -1.35
C ILE A 218 -20.21 -8.83 -1.00
N LEU A 219 -20.66 -8.62 0.24
CA LEU A 219 -21.95 -9.11 0.71
C LEU A 219 -23.12 -8.50 -0.09
N LEU A 220 -23.07 -7.20 -0.37
CA LEU A 220 -24.04 -6.52 -1.21
C LEU A 220 -24.06 -7.09 -2.64
N THR A 221 -22.90 -7.34 -3.23
CA THR A 221 -22.78 -7.91 -4.57
C THR A 221 -23.41 -9.31 -4.64
N ILE A 222 -23.14 -10.15 -3.64
CA ILE A 222 -23.72 -11.50 -3.54
C ILE A 222 -25.24 -11.41 -3.38
N TYR A 223 -25.73 -10.54 -2.50
CA TYR A 223 -27.16 -10.34 -2.27
C TYR A 223 -27.90 -9.89 -3.54
N LEU A 224 -27.34 -8.91 -4.26
CA LEU A 224 -27.91 -8.45 -5.54
C LEU A 224 -27.89 -9.55 -6.61
N THR A 225 -26.84 -10.37 -6.64
CA THR A 225 -26.75 -11.52 -7.56
C THR A 225 -27.84 -12.56 -7.25
N PHE A 226 -28.15 -12.79 -5.98
CA PHE A 226 -29.23 -13.69 -5.58
C PHE A 226 -30.63 -13.16 -5.95
N LEU A 227 -30.87 -11.85 -5.83
CA LEU A 227 -32.14 -11.23 -6.24
C LEU A 227 -32.36 -11.23 -7.75
N SER A 228 -31.29 -11.27 -8.53
CA SER A 228 -31.35 -11.27 -10.00
C SER A 228 -31.64 -12.64 -10.61
N ASN A 229 -31.59 -13.72 -9.83
CA ASN A 229 -31.88 -15.09 -10.24
C ASN A 229 -33.23 -15.56 -9.69
#